data_AF-A0AAV6D7B0-F1
#
_entry.id   AF-A0AAV6D7B0-F1
#
_cell.length_a   1.000
_cell.length_b   1.000
_cell.length_c   1.000
_cell.angle_alpha   90.00
_cell.angle_beta   90.00
_cell.angle_gamma   90.00
#
_symmetry.space_group_name_H-M   'P 1'
#
loop_
_entity.id
_entity.type
_entity.pdbx_description
1 polymer ?
#
loop_
_entity_poly.entity_id
_entity_poly.type
_entity_poly.pdbx_seq_one_letter_code
_entity_poly.pdbx_strand_id
1 'polypeptide(L)'
;MSEKHQGFMKALKCRECGREYPLEATHVCEFDFGPLEVAYDYDRIKKSLTRAAIESRPKTMWRYRELLPIAGEPTVGPLVGFTPLVKADRLAKALGIRELYVKNDAVNYPTLSFKDRVVSVALSRAKELGFETVACASTGNLANSVAANAASAGLKSYVFIPSDLEQGKILNSLIYGANVICIKGHYDEVNRLCAEIAGKFGWAFVNVNMRPYYAEGSKSMAYEIAEQLGWRLPQHTIVPMASGSLLTKIHKGYQEFVKLGLVANSESHIHGAQATGCSPISVAQKAGLDFFKPVKPDTIAKSLAIGTPADGFYALK
;
A
#
# COMPACT_ATOMS: atom_id res chain seq x y z
N MET A 1 -9.96 3.51 24.94
CA MET A 1 -10.24 2.23 24.25
C MET A 1 -9.40 1.14 24.90
N SER A 2 -9.96 -0.01 25.25
CA SER A 2 -9.21 -1.08 25.95
C SER A 2 -8.12 -1.69 25.05
N GLU A 3 -7.06 -2.25 25.64
CA GLU A 3 -5.94 -2.94 24.93
C GLU A 3 -6.41 -4.01 23.92
N LYS A 4 -7.60 -4.60 24.12
CA LYS A 4 -8.19 -5.57 23.18
C LYS A 4 -8.59 -4.97 21.83
N HIS A 5 -8.81 -3.66 21.72
CA HIS A 5 -9.30 -2.99 20.50
C HIS A 5 -8.18 -2.48 19.56
N GLN A 6 -6.91 -2.71 19.88
CA GLN A 6 -5.77 -2.17 19.11
C GLN A 6 -4.89 -3.25 18.47
N GLY A 7 -5.21 -4.54 18.63
CA GLY A 7 -4.42 -5.63 18.06
C GLY A 7 -2.97 -5.57 18.53
N PHE A 8 -2.02 -5.54 17.60
CA PHE A 8 -0.58 -5.36 17.86
C PHE A 8 -0.08 -3.93 17.57
N MET A 9 -0.99 -3.00 17.27
CA MET A 9 -0.66 -1.59 17.04
C MET A 9 -0.52 -0.87 18.38
N LYS A 10 0.44 0.06 18.48
CA LYS A 10 0.62 0.94 19.64
C LYS A 10 0.01 2.31 19.41
N ALA A 11 0.35 2.93 18.28
CA ALA A 11 -0.04 4.28 17.94
C ALA A 11 0.15 4.52 16.44
N LEU A 12 -0.40 5.62 15.93
CA LEU A 12 0.15 6.26 14.75
C LEU A 12 1.36 7.11 15.17
N LYS A 13 2.41 7.16 14.37
CA LYS A 13 3.64 7.88 14.68
C LYS A 13 4.09 8.71 13.49
N CYS A 14 4.40 9.99 13.71
CA CYS A 14 4.95 10.84 12.66
C CYS A 14 6.32 10.33 12.23
N ARG A 15 6.55 10.24 10.91
CA ARG A 15 7.82 9.79 10.35
C ARG A 15 8.95 10.82 10.46
N GLU A 16 8.61 12.09 10.69
CA GLU A 16 9.58 13.18 10.84
C GLU A 16 9.91 13.46 12.32
N CYS A 17 8.97 13.98 13.11
CA CYS A 17 9.24 14.30 14.53
C CYS A 17 9.05 13.13 15.51
N GLY A 18 8.50 11.99 15.08
CA GLY A 18 8.29 10.83 15.96
C GLY A 18 7.14 10.97 16.97
N ARG A 19 6.32 12.03 16.90
CA ARG A 19 5.17 12.21 17.79
C ARG A 19 4.12 11.12 17.57
N GLU A 20 3.52 10.67 18.67
CA GLU A 20 2.49 9.63 18.67
C GLU A 20 1.08 10.23 18.66
N TYR A 21 0.19 9.53 17.97
CA TYR A 21 -1.20 9.88 17.75
C TYR A 21 -2.08 8.66 18.02
N PRO A 22 -3.34 8.87 18.44
CA PRO A 22 -4.33 7.80 18.53
C PRO A 22 -4.47 7.03 17.21
N LEU A 23 -4.90 5.77 17.31
CA LEU A 23 -5.18 4.91 16.15
C LEU A 23 -6.53 5.27 15.50
N GLU A 24 -6.66 6.51 15.05
CA GLU A 24 -7.84 7.09 14.41
C GLU A 24 -7.60 7.33 12.92
N ALA A 25 -8.62 7.78 12.20
CA ALA A 25 -8.52 8.16 10.79
C ALA A 25 -7.82 9.52 10.63
N THR A 26 -6.52 9.53 10.87
CA THR A 26 -5.64 10.71 10.77
C THR A 26 -4.38 10.32 10.01
N HIS A 27 -3.88 11.19 9.15
CA HIS A 27 -2.78 10.84 8.22
C HIS A 27 -1.60 11.81 8.23
N VAL A 28 -1.75 12.96 8.88
CA VAL A 28 -0.77 14.04 8.90
C VAL A 28 -0.54 14.49 10.33
N CYS A 29 0.72 14.76 10.66
CA CYS A 29 1.11 15.35 11.92
C CYS A 29 0.75 16.84 11.92
N GLU A 30 0.07 17.31 12.96
CA GLU A 30 -0.36 18.72 13.08
C GLU A 30 0.80 19.69 13.37
N PHE A 31 1.99 19.19 13.72
CA PHE A 31 3.14 20.01 14.11
C PHE A 31 4.15 20.24 12.98
N ASP A 32 4.43 19.22 12.18
CA ASP A 32 5.44 19.26 11.11
C ASP A 32 4.89 18.88 9.74
N PHE A 33 3.58 18.59 9.64
CA PHE A 33 2.91 18.13 8.43
C PHE A 33 3.49 16.85 7.83
N GLY A 34 4.30 16.12 8.60
CA GLY A 34 4.86 14.83 8.23
C GLY A 34 3.77 13.74 8.18
N PRO A 35 3.92 12.74 7.31
CA PRO A 35 2.98 11.62 7.24
C PRO A 35 3.08 10.73 8.48
N LEU A 36 1.92 10.23 8.90
CA LEU A 36 1.83 9.26 9.98
C LEU A 36 2.04 7.83 9.46
N GLU A 37 2.61 6.98 10.30
CA GLU A 37 2.79 5.55 10.06
C GLU A 37 2.39 4.75 11.31
N VAL A 38 1.90 3.52 11.13
CA VAL A 38 1.56 2.64 12.25
C VAL A 38 2.81 2.15 12.96
N ALA A 39 2.87 2.38 14.27
CA ALA A 39 3.86 1.81 15.18
C ALA A 39 3.30 0.52 15.83
N TYR A 40 4.10 -0.54 15.87
CA TYR A 40 3.70 -1.86 16.37
C TYR A 40 4.43 -2.25 17.65
N ASP A 41 3.79 -3.13 18.43
CA ASP A 41 4.41 -3.85 19.53
C ASP A 41 5.18 -5.08 19.03
N TYR A 42 6.42 -4.86 18.58
CA TYR A 42 7.25 -5.95 18.08
C TYR A 42 7.59 -7.01 19.13
N ASP A 43 7.64 -6.65 20.43
CA ASP A 43 7.92 -7.61 21.49
C ASP A 43 6.73 -8.56 21.69
N ARG A 44 5.51 -8.03 21.60
CA ARG A 44 4.29 -8.84 21.61
C ARG A 44 4.14 -9.66 20.33
N ILE A 45 4.45 -9.08 19.17
CA ILE A 45 4.43 -9.81 17.88
C ILE A 45 5.41 -10.98 17.91
N LYS A 46 6.65 -10.78 18.39
CA LYS A 46 7.68 -11.82 18.45
C LYS A 46 7.26 -13.05 19.27
N LYS A 47 6.42 -12.85 20.30
CA LYS A 47 5.86 -13.94 21.12
C LYS A 47 4.73 -14.71 20.42
N SER A 48 4.04 -14.10 19.46
CA SER A 48 2.84 -14.65 18.81
C SER A 48 3.12 -15.18 17.40
N LEU A 49 4.00 -14.53 16.65
CA LEU A 49 4.21 -14.79 15.23
C LEU A 49 5.45 -15.65 15.01
N THR A 50 5.22 -16.93 14.70
CA THR A 50 6.25 -17.89 14.31
C THR A 50 6.06 -18.34 12.87
N ARG A 51 7.10 -18.91 12.24
CA ARG A 51 6.98 -19.51 10.89
C ARG A 51 5.88 -20.57 10.84
N ALA A 52 5.83 -21.47 11.82
CA ALA A 52 4.79 -22.50 11.92
C ALA A 52 3.38 -21.91 12.07
N ALA A 53 3.23 -20.82 12.84
CA ALA A 53 1.95 -20.12 12.97
C ALA A 53 1.52 -19.44 11.66
N ILE A 54 2.46 -18.92 10.87
CA ILE A 54 2.18 -18.38 9.53
C ILE A 54 1.77 -19.51 8.58
N GLU A 55 2.54 -20.60 8.56
CA GLU A 55 2.36 -21.76 7.68
C GLU A 55 1.04 -22.51 7.91
N SER A 56 0.53 -22.52 9.14
CA SER A 56 -0.76 -23.15 9.49
C SER A 56 -2.00 -22.37 9.03
N ARG A 57 -1.83 -21.11 8.61
CA ARG A 57 -2.93 -20.24 8.16
C ARG A 57 -3.18 -20.38 6.66
N PRO A 58 -4.38 -19.99 6.18
CA PRO A 58 -4.66 -19.93 4.75
C PRO A 58 -3.62 -19.12 3.97
N LYS A 59 -3.42 -19.51 2.71
CA LYS A 59 -2.52 -18.84 1.75
C LYS A 59 -3.11 -17.51 1.27
N THR A 60 -3.12 -16.52 2.14
CA THR A 60 -3.56 -15.13 1.88
C THR A 60 -2.61 -14.17 2.60
N MET A 61 -2.65 -12.87 2.29
CA MET A 61 -1.81 -11.88 3.00
C MET A 61 -2.11 -11.80 4.51
N TRP A 62 -3.30 -12.25 4.92
CA TRP A 62 -3.74 -12.18 6.32
C TRP A 62 -3.08 -13.20 7.23
N ARG A 63 -2.29 -14.12 6.67
CA ARG A 63 -1.42 -14.97 7.48
C ARG A 63 -0.34 -14.21 8.25
N TYR A 64 -0.10 -12.94 7.90
CA TYR A 64 0.82 -12.02 8.60
C TYR A 64 0.08 -10.96 9.43
N ARG A 65 -1.18 -11.20 9.84
CA ARG A 65 -2.07 -10.20 10.45
C ARG A 65 -1.49 -9.43 11.64
N GLU A 66 -0.58 -10.03 12.42
CA GLU A 66 0.10 -9.37 13.53
C GLU A 66 0.99 -8.20 13.09
N LEU A 67 1.45 -8.20 11.84
CA LEU A 67 2.24 -7.13 11.20
C LEU A 67 1.40 -6.22 10.32
N LEU A 68 0.08 -6.39 10.32
CA LEU A 68 -0.88 -5.56 9.58
C LEU A 68 -1.77 -4.79 10.57
N PRO A 69 -2.24 -3.59 10.21
CA PRO A 69 -2.87 -2.71 11.18
C PRO A 69 -4.37 -2.97 11.32
N ILE A 70 -4.70 -4.15 11.83
CA ILE A 70 -6.06 -4.54 12.23
C ILE A 70 -6.05 -5.00 13.69
N ALA A 71 -7.14 -4.76 14.40
CA ALA A 71 -7.30 -5.16 15.79
C ALA A 71 -7.80 -6.60 15.93
N GLY A 72 -8.69 -7.02 15.02
CA GLY A 72 -9.31 -8.35 15.01
C GLY A 72 -8.91 -9.20 13.80
N GLU A 73 -9.83 -10.06 13.39
CA GLU A 73 -9.72 -10.82 12.13
C GLU A 73 -10.05 -9.91 10.94
N PRO A 74 -9.46 -10.17 9.75
CA PRO A 74 -9.72 -9.36 8.56
C PRO A 74 -11.19 -9.44 8.14
N THR A 75 -11.81 -8.28 7.93
CA THR A 75 -13.25 -8.19 7.59
C THR A 75 -13.50 -7.89 6.11
N VAL A 76 -12.45 -7.53 5.36
CA VAL A 76 -12.51 -7.22 3.93
C VAL A 76 -11.39 -7.98 3.21
N GLY A 77 -11.65 -8.38 1.96
CA GLY A 77 -10.68 -9.04 1.09
C GLY A 77 -9.99 -10.26 1.73
N PRO A 78 -10.72 -11.25 2.26
CA PRO A 78 -10.12 -12.39 2.98
C PRO A 78 -9.21 -13.26 2.09
N LEU A 79 -9.39 -13.23 0.77
CA LEU A 79 -8.63 -13.99 -0.22
C LEU A 79 -7.48 -13.21 -0.86
N VAL A 80 -7.24 -11.96 -0.45
CA VAL A 80 -6.23 -11.08 -1.05
C VAL A 80 -4.83 -11.62 -0.74
N GLY A 81 -3.90 -11.46 -1.69
CA GLY A 81 -2.49 -11.77 -1.51
C GLY A 81 -2.14 -13.23 -1.75
N PHE A 82 -1.02 -13.64 -1.18
CA PHE A 82 -0.28 -14.87 -1.47
C PHE A 82 -0.15 -15.18 -2.97
N THR A 83 0.12 -14.13 -3.74
CA THR A 83 0.16 -14.22 -5.20
C THR A 83 1.36 -15.04 -5.68
N PRO A 84 1.35 -15.56 -6.91
CA PRO A 84 2.45 -16.38 -7.42
C PRO A 84 3.80 -15.65 -7.42
N LEU A 85 4.85 -16.35 -6.98
CA LEU A 85 6.25 -15.98 -7.20
C LEU A 85 6.79 -16.89 -8.30
N VAL A 86 6.80 -16.40 -9.53
CA VAL A 86 7.09 -17.21 -10.72
C VAL A 86 8.58 -17.19 -11.00
N LYS A 87 9.23 -18.35 -10.96
CA LYS A 87 10.63 -18.48 -11.43
C LYS A 87 10.67 -18.30 -12.95
N ALA A 88 11.51 -17.37 -13.42
CA ALA A 88 11.51 -16.91 -14.81
C ALA A 88 12.81 -17.30 -15.53
N ASP A 89 13.07 -18.60 -15.68
CA ASP A 89 14.35 -19.15 -16.17
C ASP A 89 14.75 -18.62 -17.57
N ARG A 90 13.79 -18.53 -18.50
CA ARG A 90 14.04 -18.00 -19.85
C ARG A 90 14.42 -16.52 -19.83
N LEU A 91 13.80 -15.73 -18.96
CA LEU A 91 14.09 -14.31 -18.81
C LEU A 91 15.43 -14.11 -18.09
N ALA A 92 15.74 -14.93 -17.08
CA ALA A 92 17.05 -14.95 -16.43
C ALA A 92 18.17 -15.20 -17.45
N LYS A 93 18.00 -16.22 -18.30
CA LYS A 93 18.94 -16.53 -19.40
C LYS A 93 19.09 -15.37 -20.38
N ALA A 94 17.99 -14.74 -20.78
CA ALA A 94 18.02 -13.60 -21.71
C ALA A 94 18.72 -12.37 -21.13
N LEU A 95 18.64 -12.16 -19.81
CA LEU A 95 19.30 -11.06 -19.10
C LEU A 95 20.73 -11.41 -18.65
N GLY A 96 21.20 -12.64 -18.85
CA GLY A 96 22.53 -13.08 -18.41
C GLY A 96 22.69 -13.18 -16.90
N ILE A 97 21.59 -13.36 -16.14
CA ILE A 97 21.61 -13.50 -14.68
C ILE A 97 21.30 -14.92 -14.24
N ARG A 98 21.83 -15.31 -13.09
CA ARG A 98 21.73 -16.69 -12.57
C ARG A 98 20.30 -17.12 -12.25
N GLU A 99 19.52 -16.24 -11.65
CA GLU A 99 18.18 -16.58 -11.15
C GLU A 99 17.29 -15.34 -11.11
N LEU A 100 16.02 -15.50 -11.51
CA LEU A 100 15.04 -14.42 -11.53
C LEU A 100 13.66 -14.95 -11.12
N TYR A 101 12.95 -14.17 -10.32
CA TYR A 101 11.57 -14.41 -9.95
C TYR A 101 10.71 -13.18 -10.25
N VAL A 102 9.44 -13.41 -10.60
CA VAL A 102 8.43 -12.37 -10.81
C VAL A 102 7.31 -12.55 -9.78
N LYS A 103 7.16 -11.59 -8.88
CA LYS A 103 6.04 -11.54 -7.94
C LYS A 103 4.81 -10.97 -8.65
N ASN A 104 3.85 -11.83 -8.99
CA ASN A 104 2.77 -11.48 -9.91
C ASN A 104 1.49 -11.03 -9.20
N ASP A 105 1.38 -9.74 -8.92
CA ASP A 105 0.16 -9.15 -8.37
C ASP A 105 -0.91 -8.78 -9.41
N ALA A 106 -0.66 -9.06 -10.71
CA ALA A 106 -1.67 -8.90 -11.76
C ALA A 106 -2.75 -10.01 -11.73
N VAL A 107 -2.63 -10.97 -10.81
CA VAL A 107 -3.64 -12.01 -10.54
C VAL A 107 -4.18 -11.93 -9.11
N ASN A 108 -3.95 -10.80 -8.43
CA ASN A 108 -4.46 -10.62 -7.08
C ASN A 108 -5.97 -10.41 -7.11
N TYR A 109 -6.71 -11.10 -6.24
CA TYR A 109 -8.16 -10.94 -6.17
C TYR A 109 -8.53 -9.77 -5.25
N PRO A 110 -9.66 -9.08 -5.48
CA PRO A 110 -10.64 -9.34 -6.55
C PRO A 110 -10.38 -8.61 -7.88
N THR A 111 -9.45 -7.65 -7.96
CA THR A 111 -9.36 -6.72 -9.11
C THR A 111 -8.14 -6.87 -9.99
N LEU A 112 -7.40 -7.95 -9.83
CA LEU A 112 -6.22 -8.28 -10.62
C LEU A 112 -5.11 -7.23 -10.45
N SER A 113 -4.95 -6.73 -9.23
CA SER A 113 -4.06 -5.61 -8.93
C SER A 113 -3.46 -5.68 -7.54
N PHE A 114 -2.22 -5.21 -7.43
CA PHE A 114 -1.55 -4.91 -6.15
C PHE A 114 -2.42 -4.04 -5.21
N LYS A 115 -3.28 -3.19 -5.77
CA LYS A 115 -4.15 -2.29 -5.00
C LYS A 115 -5.09 -3.03 -4.04
N ASP A 116 -5.41 -4.29 -4.33
CA ASP A 116 -6.24 -5.10 -3.43
C ASP A 116 -5.59 -5.28 -2.04
N ARG A 117 -4.26 -5.37 -1.95
CA ARG A 117 -3.57 -5.52 -0.65
C ARG A 117 -3.80 -4.34 0.28
N VAL A 118 -3.55 -3.16 -0.26
CA VAL A 118 -3.57 -1.90 0.48
C VAL A 118 -5.00 -1.45 0.78
N VAL A 119 -5.94 -1.70 -0.15
CA VAL A 119 -7.37 -1.43 0.05
C VAL A 119 -7.96 -2.38 1.09
N SER A 120 -7.66 -3.68 1.02
CA SER A 120 -8.19 -4.69 1.95
C SER A 120 -7.85 -4.37 3.41
N VAL A 121 -6.61 -3.91 3.67
CA VAL A 121 -6.19 -3.39 4.98
C VAL A 121 -6.93 -2.12 5.36
N ALA A 122 -6.96 -1.12 4.48
CA ALA A 122 -7.62 0.14 4.77
C ALA A 122 -9.10 -0.02 5.09
N LEU A 123 -9.82 -0.87 4.34
CA LEU A 123 -11.25 -1.08 4.55
C LEU A 123 -11.54 -1.96 5.77
N SER A 124 -10.71 -2.96 6.05
CA SER A 124 -10.82 -3.73 7.30
C SER A 124 -10.67 -2.81 8.52
N ARG A 125 -9.68 -1.91 8.49
CA ARG A 125 -9.50 -0.92 9.55
C ARG A 125 -10.63 0.12 9.59
N ALA A 126 -11.14 0.55 8.44
CA ALA A 126 -12.26 1.47 8.38
C ALA A 126 -13.51 0.90 9.07
N LYS A 127 -13.80 -0.39 8.88
CA LYS A 127 -14.90 -1.07 9.58
C LYS A 127 -14.70 -1.12 11.09
N GLU A 128 -13.48 -1.40 11.56
CA GLU A 128 -13.16 -1.38 13.00
C GLU A 128 -13.33 0.01 13.63
N LEU A 129 -13.12 1.06 12.84
CA LEU A 129 -13.32 2.45 13.25
C LEU A 129 -14.78 2.93 13.10
N GLY A 130 -15.69 2.07 12.66
CA GLY A 130 -17.12 2.39 12.54
C GLY A 130 -17.52 3.13 11.26
N PHE A 131 -16.65 3.18 10.24
CA PHE A 131 -17.01 3.81 8.97
C PHE A 131 -17.95 2.92 8.15
N GLU A 132 -19.05 3.50 7.69
CA GLU A 132 -19.99 2.87 6.74
C GLU A 132 -19.73 3.27 5.28
N THR A 133 -19.01 4.37 5.09
CA THR A 133 -18.73 4.96 3.77
C THR A 133 -17.24 5.06 3.53
N VAL A 134 -16.81 4.53 2.40
CA VAL A 134 -15.42 4.55 1.93
C VAL A 134 -15.33 5.28 0.61
N ALA A 135 -14.21 5.98 0.41
CA ALA A 135 -14.01 6.78 -0.78
C ALA A 135 -12.56 6.76 -1.27
N CYS A 136 -12.37 7.10 -2.53
CA CYS A 136 -11.04 7.42 -3.05
C CYS A 136 -11.11 8.48 -4.16
N ALA A 137 -10.02 9.22 -4.30
CA ALA A 137 -9.77 10.07 -5.47
C ALA A 137 -8.83 9.31 -6.40
N SER A 138 -9.38 8.65 -7.43
CA SER A 138 -8.58 7.86 -8.38
C SER A 138 -9.36 7.51 -9.63
N THR A 139 -8.64 7.35 -10.74
CA THR A 139 -9.19 7.03 -12.06
C THR A 139 -8.74 5.66 -12.58
N GLY A 140 -8.11 4.84 -11.73
CA GLY A 140 -7.50 3.57 -12.14
C GLY A 140 -7.62 2.46 -11.10
N ASN A 141 -6.58 1.63 -10.97
CA ASN A 141 -6.63 0.41 -10.17
C ASN A 141 -7.06 0.60 -8.70
N LEU A 142 -6.81 1.77 -8.11
CA LEU A 142 -7.28 2.06 -6.75
C LEU A 142 -8.81 2.20 -6.72
N ALA A 143 -9.41 2.90 -7.67
CA ALA A 143 -10.87 3.06 -7.76
C ALA A 143 -11.58 1.71 -7.88
N ASN A 144 -11.11 0.86 -8.80
CA ASN A 144 -11.67 -0.48 -8.99
C ASN A 144 -11.55 -1.32 -7.71
N SER A 145 -10.37 -1.30 -7.08
CA SER A 145 -10.13 -2.07 -5.87
C SER A 145 -11.00 -1.61 -4.71
N VAL A 146 -11.18 -0.29 -4.51
CA VAL A 146 -12.10 0.27 -3.51
C VAL A 146 -13.53 -0.12 -3.81
N ALA A 147 -13.99 0.02 -5.05
CA ALA A 147 -15.34 -0.35 -5.47
C ALA A 147 -15.64 -1.84 -5.20
N ALA A 148 -14.76 -2.74 -5.65
CA ALA A 148 -14.95 -4.18 -5.51
C ALA A 148 -14.90 -4.64 -4.04
N ASN A 149 -13.91 -4.19 -3.27
CA ASN A 149 -13.76 -4.59 -1.87
C ASN A 149 -14.87 -3.99 -1.00
N ALA A 150 -15.32 -2.75 -1.28
CA ALA A 150 -16.43 -2.14 -0.58
C ALA A 150 -17.75 -2.88 -0.84
N ALA A 151 -18.03 -3.22 -2.10
CA ALA A 151 -19.20 -4.00 -2.48
C ALA A 151 -19.22 -5.36 -1.78
N SER A 152 -18.10 -6.08 -1.78
CA SER A 152 -17.94 -7.35 -1.06
C SER A 152 -18.14 -7.22 0.45
N ALA A 153 -17.89 -6.04 1.03
CA ALA A 153 -17.93 -5.80 2.46
C ALA A 153 -19.23 -5.14 2.95
N GLY A 154 -20.16 -4.83 2.04
CA GLY A 154 -21.41 -4.11 2.33
C GLY A 154 -21.22 -2.62 2.65
N LEU A 155 -20.13 -2.00 2.19
CA LEU A 155 -19.82 -0.59 2.44
C LEU A 155 -20.32 0.29 1.30
N LYS A 156 -20.79 1.50 1.63
CA LYS A 156 -21.08 2.52 0.62
C LYS A 156 -19.75 3.00 0.02
N SER A 157 -19.61 2.98 -1.30
CA SER A 157 -18.38 3.42 -1.97
C SER A 157 -18.60 4.63 -2.88
N TYR A 158 -17.66 5.56 -2.83
CA TYR A 158 -17.61 6.75 -3.68
C TYR A 158 -16.25 6.86 -4.37
N VAL A 159 -16.27 7.09 -5.68
CA VAL A 159 -15.06 7.27 -6.49
C VAL A 159 -15.11 8.66 -7.09
N PHE A 160 -14.15 9.49 -6.74
CA PHE A 160 -14.02 10.86 -7.24
C PHE A 160 -13.04 10.90 -8.40
N ILE A 161 -13.50 11.40 -9.55
CA ILE A 161 -12.72 11.49 -10.78
C ILE A 161 -12.84 12.88 -11.42
N PRO A 162 -11.81 13.34 -12.17
CA PRO A 162 -11.96 14.46 -13.08
C PRO A 162 -13.06 14.19 -14.13
N SER A 163 -13.78 15.23 -14.54
CA SER A 163 -14.90 15.12 -15.48
C SER A 163 -14.52 14.75 -16.91
N ASP A 164 -13.23 14.83 -17.27
CA ASP A 164 -12.70 14.57 -18.61
C ASP A 164 -12.15 13.15 -18.80
N LEU A 165 -12.45 12.23 -17.88
CA LEU A 165 -11.96 10.85 -17.92
C LEU A 165 -12.66 9.99 -19.00
N GLU A 166 -11.89 9.16 -19.69
CA GLU A 166 -12.38 8.16 -20.64
C GLU A 166 -13.40 7.19 -20.00
N GLN A 167 -14.54 6.98 -20.67
CA GLN A 167 -15.66 6.16 -20.15
C GLN A 167 -15.26 4.73 -19.79
N GLY A 168 -14.32 4.11 -20.52
CA GLY A 168 -13.88 2.74 -20.25
C GLY A 168 -13.28 2.56 -18.85
N LYS A 169 -12.63 3.61 -18.30
CA LYS A 169 -12.08 3.58 -16.93
C LYS A 169 -13.15 3.71 -15.86
N ILE A 170 -14.24 4.40 -16.18
CA ILE A 170 -15.40 4.60 -15.30
C ILE A 170 -16.18 3.29 -15.13
N LEU A 171 -16.38 2.55 -16.22
CA LEU A 171 -17.18 1.31 -16.25
C LEU A 171 -16.69 0.26 -15.24
N ASN A 172 -15.37 0.10 -15.10
CA ASN A 172 -14.78 -0.89 -14.20
C ASN A 172 -15.08 -0.63 -12.71
N SER A 173 -15.31 0.63 -12.32
CA SER A 173 -15.72 0.96 -10.96
C SER A 173 -17.25 0.89 -10.81
N LEU A 174 -18.00 1.29 -11.83
CA LEU A 174 -19.47 1.25 -11.82
C LEU A 174 -20.05 -0.16 -11.74
N ILE A 175 -19.40 -1.16 -12.34
CA ILE A 175 -19.89 -2.56 -12.33
C ILE A 175 -20.00 -3.14 -10.91
N TYR A 176 -19.23 -2.61 -9.96
CA TYR A 176 -19.29 -3.00 -8.54
C TYR A 176 -20.30 -2.16 -7.72
N GLY A 177 -21.05 -1.26 -8.36
CA GLY A 177 -22.06 -0.42 -7.69
C GLY A 177 -21.48 0.79 -6.95
N ALA A 178 -20.26 1.22 -7.28
CA ALA A 178 -19.69 2.43 -6.69
C ALA A 178 -20.37 3.70 -7.22
N ASN A 179 -20.58 4.68 -6.34
CA ASN A 179 -21.05 6.01 -6.72
C ASN A 179 -19.88 6.80 -7.32
N VAL A 180 -19.85 6.93 -8.65
CA VAL A 180 -18.80 7.70 -9.32
C VAL A 180 -19.22 9.17 -9.42
N ILE A 181 -18.42 10.06 -8.82
CA ILE A 181 -18.64 11.50 -8.78
C ILE A 181 -17.61 12.19 -9.68
N CYS A 182 -18.07 12.73 -10.80
CA CYS A 182 -17.25 13.52 -11.71
C CYS A 182 -17.15 14.96 -11.19
N ILE A 183 -15.93 15.42 -10.93
CA ILE A 183 -15.66 16.79 -10.48
C ILE A 183 -15.12 17.59 -11.66
N LYS A 184 -15.73 18.76 -11.89
CA LYS A 184 -15.21 19.78 -12.82
C LYS A 184 -14.08 20.51 -12.12
N GLY A 185 -12.84 20.13 -12.42
CA GLY A 185 -11.65 20.74 -11.83
C GLY A 185 -10.40 19.94 -12.13
N HIS A 186 -9.24 20.53 -11.85
CA HIS A 186 -7.95 19.85 -11.97
C HIS A 186 -7.71 18.89 -10.79
N TYR A 187 -6.75 17.96 -10.93
CA TYR A 187 -6.48 16.90 -9.95
C TYR A 187 -6.29 17.44 -8.51
N ASP A 188 -5.65 18.59 -8.35
CA ASP A 188 -5.41 19.20 -7.04
C ASP A 188 -6.70 19.74 -6.39
N GLU A 189 -7.61 20.31 -7.18
CA GLU A 189 -8.92 20.77 -6.72
C GLU A 189 -9.79 19.59 -6.28
N VAL A 190 -9.71 18.47 -7.02
CA VAL A 190 -10.37 17.20 -6.65
C VAL A 190 -9.87 16.70 -5.30
N ASN A 191 -8.56 16.66 -5.08
CA ASN A 191 -7.99 16.20 -3.81
C ASN A 191 -8.35 17.11 -2.64
N ARG A 192 -8.35 18.43 -2.85
CA ARG A 192 -8.77 19.39 -1.83
C ARG A 192 -10.23 19.16 -1.43
N LEU A 193 -11.13 19.03 -2.42
CA LEU A 193 -12.54 18.73 -2.15
C LEU A 193 -12.70 17.41 -1.40
N CYS A 194 -11.94 16.37 -1.75
CA CYS A 194 -11.98 15.08 -1.05
C CYS A 194 -11.56 15.22 0.43
N ALA A 195 -10.54 16.03 0.74
CA ALA A 195 -10.14 16.30 2.11
C ALA A 195 -11.24 17.03 2.91
N GLU A 196 -11.91 18.01 2.29
CA GLU A 196 -13.04 18.73 2.90
C GLU A 196 -14.24 17.80 3.15
N ILE A 197 -14.57 16.90 2.21
CA ILE A 197 -15.62 15.88 2.38
C ILE A 197 -15.28 14.94 3.53
N ALA A 198 -14.03 14.47 3.61
CA ALA A 198 -13.58 13.59 4.68
C ALA A 198 -13.81 14.20 6.07
N GLY A 199 -13.43 15.47 6.24
CA GLY A 199 -13.59 16.20 7.51
C GLY A 199 -15.04 16.53 7.86
N LYS A 200 -15.91 16.75 6.86
CA LYS A 200 -17.30 17.14 7.09
C LYS A 200 -18.27 15.97 7.30
N PHE A 201 -18.09 14.88 6.54
CA PHE A 201 -19.05 13.77 6.52
C PHE A 201 -18.57 12.51 7.24
N GLY A 202 -17.35 12.53 7.80
CA GLY A 202 -16.79 11.37 8.50
C GLY A 202 -16.63 10.18 7.55
N TRP A 203 -16.11 10.41 6.34
CA TRP A 203 -15.88 9.34 5.35
C TRP A 203 -14.45 8.80 5.43
N ALA A 204 -14.28 7.49 5.21
CA ALA A 204 -12.97 6.86 5.12
C ALA A 204 -12.41 6.99 3.70
N PHE A 205 -11.58 8.00 3.47
CA PHE A 205 -10.84 8.17 2.23
C PHE A 205 -9.55 7.33 2.27
N VAL A 206 -9.53 6.27 1.45
CA VAL A 206 -8.47 5.26 1.43
C VAL A 206 -7.09 5.87 1.18
N ASN A 207 -7.02 6.87 0.30
CA ASN A 207 -5.79 7.57 -0.05
C ASN A 207 -5.54 8.88 0.73
N VAL A 208 -6.39 9.22 1.71
CA VAL A 208 -6.27 10.44 2.52
C VAL A 208 -6.18 10.08 4.00
N ASN A 209 -7.27 10.10 4.76
CA ASN A 209 -7.26 9.88 6.21
C ASN A 209 -6.98 8.43 6.63
N MET A 210 -7.17 7.46 5.74
CA MET A 210 -6.80 6.05 5.98
C MET A 210 -5.39 5.71 5.46
N ARG A 211 -4.65 6.68 4.93
CA ARG A 211 -3.35 6.46 4.26
C ARG A 211 -2.31 5.73 5.13
N PRO A 212 -2.18 5.99 6.45
CA PRO A 212 -1.22 5.25 7.28
C PRO A 212 -1.50 3.75 7.31
N TYR A 213 -2.77 3.36 7.34
CA TYR A 213 -3.20 1.97 7.34
C TYR A 213 -3.08 1.34 5.95
N TYR A 214 -3.56 2.06 4.94
CA TYR A 214 -3.47 1.67 3.53
C TYR A 214 -2.05 1.28 3.14
N ALA A 215 -1.06 2.11 3.48
CA ALA A 215 0.32 1.89 3.07
C ALA A 215 0.90 0.57 3.62
N GLU A 216 0.49 0.15 4.83
CA GLU A 216 0.97 -1.05 5.50
C GLU A 216 0.60 -2.36 4.76
N GLY A 217 -0.50 -2.37 4.00
CA GLY A 217 -0.85 -3.53 3.17
C GLY A 217 0.22 -3.89 2.15
N SER A 218 1.05 -2.92 1.73
CA SER A 218 2.16 -3.13 0.80
C SER A 218 3.24 -4.07 1.36
N LYS A 219 3.43 -4.07 2.69
CA LYS A 219 4.45 -4.90 3.37
C LYS A 219 4.19 -6.39 3.19
N SER A 220 2.92 -6.78 3.02
CA SER A 220 2.53 -8.18 2.78
C SER A 220 3.23 -8.79 1.57
N MET A 221 3.55 -8.00 0.55
CA MET A 221 4.31 -8.47 -0.60
C MET A 221 5.72 -8.93 -0.21
N ALA A 222 6.38 -8.20 0.70
CA ALA A 222 7.71 -8.52 1.19
C ALA A 222 7.70 -9.83 1.99
N TYR A 223 6.71 -10.00 2.86
CA TYR A 223 6.54 -11.20 3.66
C TYR A 223 6.33 -12.43 2.78
N GLU A 224 5.48 -12.31 1.76
CA GLU A 224 5.23 -13.40 0.81
C GLU A 224 6.47 -13.74 0.00
N ILE A 225 7.22 -12.75 -0.48
CA ILE A 225 8.48 -13.00 -1.20
C ILE A 225 9.43 -13.79 -0.31
N ALA A 226 9.62 -13.36 0.93
CA ALA A 226 10.54 -14.02 1.86
C ALA A 226 10.09 -15.45 2.20
N GLU A 227 8.80 -15.65 2.47
CA GLU A 227 8.21 -16.97 2.76
C GLU A 227 8.35 -17.90 1.53
N GLN A 228 7.96 -17.44 0.34
CA GLN A 228 7.95 -18.24 -0.88
C GLN A 228 9.36 -18.59 -1.38
N LEU A 229 10.39 -17.85 -0.96
CA LEU A 229 11.81 -18.19 -1.18
C LEU A 229 12.39 -19.13 -0.10
N GLY A 230 11.54 -19.68 0.76
CA GLY A 230 11.92 -20.58 1.85
C GLY A 230 12.51 -19.83 3.04
N TRP A 231 11.85 -18.75 3.48
CA TRP A 231 12.27 -17.91 4.60
C TRP A 231 13.63 -17.23 4.38
N ARG A 232 13.85 -16.72 3.16
CA ARG A 232 15.08 -16.04 2.76
C ARG A 232 14.77 -14.74 2.03
N LEU A 233 15.57 -13.72 2.29
CA LEU A 233 15.50 -12.47 1.54
C LEU A 233 16.21 -12.63 0.19
N PRO A 234 15.67 -12.07 -0.90
CA PRO A 234 16.38 -12.02 -2.17
C PRO A 234 17.55 -11.02 -2.09
N GLN A 235 18.64 -11.30 -2.82
CA GLN A 235 19.78 -10.38 -2.94
C GLN A 235 19.39 -9.05 -3.58
N HIS A 236 18.50 -9.09 -4.57
CA HIS A 236 18.02 -7.91 -5.28
C HIS A 236 16.50 -7.97 -5.43
N THR A 237 15.81 -6.89 -5.06
CA THR A 237 14.38 -6.69 -5.31
C THR A 237 14.18 -5.45 -6.17
N ILE A 238 13.57 -5.59 -7.34
CA ILE A 238 13.31 -4.47 -8.25
C ILE A 238 11.83 -4.08 -8.15
N VAL A 239 11.56 -2.82 -7.82
CA VAL A 239 10.23 -2.29 -7.54
C VAL A 239 9.89 -1.18 -8.53
N PRO A 240 8.86 -1.34 -9.38
CA PRO A 240 8.33 -0.24 -10.16
C PRO A 240 7.76 0.85 -9.24
N MET A 241 8.23 2.09 -9.39
CA MET A 241 7.90 3.19 -8.48
C MET A 241 6.97 4.20 -9.13
N ALA A 242 5.84 4.42 -8.45
CA ALA A 242 4.98 5.59 -8.64
C ALA A 242 5.27 6.59 -7.51
N SER A 243 4.56 6.46 -6.39
CA SER A 243 4.72 7.33 -5.22
C SER A 243 5.95 7.03 -4.36
N GLY A 244 6.64 5.90 -4.58
CA GLY A 244 7.71 5.40 -3.70
C GLY A 244 7.22 4.49 -2.55
N SER A 245 5.91 4.44 -2.30
CA SER A 245 5.33 3.73 -1.14
C SER A 245 5.67 2.23 -1.13
N LEU A 246 5.49 1.53 -2.26
CA LEU A 246 5.75 0.08 -2.31
C LEU A 246 7.21 -0.25 -1.98
N LEU A 247 8.17 0.52 -2.50
CA LEU A 247 9.59 0.31 -2.23
C LEU A 247 9.89 0.43 -0.72
N THR A 248 9.45 1.54 -0.12
CA THR A 248 9.69 1.80 1.31
C THR A 248 9.03 0.75 2.22
N LYS A 249 7.87 0.22 1.80
CA LYS A 249 7.17 -0.82 2.56
C LYS A 249 7.73 -2.22 2.34
N ILE A 250 8.31 -2.51 1.19
CA ILE A 250 9.10 -3.74 1.01
C ILE A 250 10.31 -3.71 1.93
N HIS A 251 11.03 -2.58 1.97
CA HIS A 251 12.14 -2.38 2.88
C HIS A 251 11.71 -2.60 4.34
N LYS A 252 10.65 -1.91 4.79
CA LYS A 252 10.08 -2.09 6.14
C LYS A 252 9.73 -3.56 6.41
N GLY A 253 9.08 -4.24 5.47
CA GLY A 253 8.67 -5.64 5.64
C GLY A 253 9.86 -6.61 5.81
N TYR A 254 10.94 -6.43 5.05
CA TYR A 254 12.17 -7.21 5.23
C TYR A 254 12.81 -6.93 6.60
N GLN A 255 12.91 -5.65 7.00
CA GLN A 255 13.45 -5.27 8.30
C GLN A 255 12.62 -5.85 9.46
N GLU A 256 11.30 -5.89 9.35
CA GLU A 256 10.42 -6.48 10.37
C GLU A 256 10.64 -8.00 10.48
N PHE A 257 10.75 -8.73 9.37
CA PHE A 257 11.05 -10.17 9.41
C PHE A 257 12.42 -10.47 10.02
N VAL A 258 13.44 -9.64 9.74
CA VAL A 258 14.76 -9.74 10.38
C VAL A 258 14.66 -9.44 11.88
N LYS A 259 13.99 -8.35 12.26
CA LYS A 259 13.79 -7.94 13.66
C LYS A 259 13.10 -9.00 14.50
N LEU A 260 12.13 -9.69 13.92
CA LEU A 260 11.39 -10.78 14.58
C LEU A 260 12.16 -12.11 14.58
N GLY A 261 13.29 -12.21 13.89
CA GLY A 261 14.05 -13.46 13.73
C GLY A 261 13.38 -14.48 12.81
N LEU A 262 12.41 -14.05 12.00
CA LEU A 262 11.74 -14.92 11.03
C LEU A 262 12.60 -15.20 9.80
N VAL A 263 13.58 -14.35 9.50
CA VAL A 263 14.62 -14.57 8.48
C VAL A 263 15.96 -14.07 9.02
N ALA A 264 17.05 -14.60 8.47
CA ALA A 264 18.39 -14.11 8.79
C ALA A 264 18.61 -12.73 8.17
N ASN A 265 19.39 -11.89 8.84
CA ASN A 265 19.91 -10.69 8.20
C ASN A 265 20.87 -11.10 7.07
N SER A 266 20.75 -10.47 5.91
CA SER A 266 21.54 -10.80 4.72
C SER A 266 21.71 -9.56 3.85
N GLU A 267 22.68 -9.60 2.94
CA GLU A 267 22.87 -8.54 1.94
C GLU A 267 21.70 -8.55 0.93
N SER A 268 20.64 -7.82 1.27
CA SER A 268 19.46 -7.61 0.43
C SER A 268 19.39 -6.15 0.01
N HIS A 269 19.30 -5.92 -1.30
CA HIS A 269 19.21 -4.59 -1.90
C HIS A 269 17.87 -4.40 -2.59
N ILE A 270 17.26 -3.23 -2.41
CA ILE A 270 15.99 -2.87 -3.04
C ILE A 270 16.25 -1.73 -4.03
N HIS A 271 15.76 -1.91 -5.25
CA HIS A 271 16.00 -1.04 -6.38
C HIS A 271 14.68 -0.45 -6.86
N GLY A 272 14.64 0.85 -7.10
CA GLY A 272 13.49 1.53 -7.66
C GLY A 272 13.61 1.73 -9.18
N ALA A 273 12.54 1.46 -9.93
CA ALA A 273 12.48 1.69 -11.37
C ALA A 273 11.36 2.68 -11.74
N GLN A 274 11.67 3.73 -12.49
CA GLN A 274 10.70 4.71 -13.01
C GLN A 274 10.80 4.83 -14.53
N ALA A 275 9.69 5.18 -15.18
CA ALA A 275 9.68 5.44 -16.61
C ALA A 275 10.40 6.75 -16.94
N THR A 276 11.14 6.80 -18.04
CA THR A 276 11.98 7.96 -18.44
C THR A 276 11.22 9.28 -18.45
N GLY A 277 9.97 9.31 -18.95
CA GLY A 277 9.17 10.54 -18.97
C GLY A 277 8.40 10.84 -17.66
N CYS A 278 8.66 10.09 -16.58
CA CYS A 278 8.16 10.39 -15.25
C CYS A 278 9.06 9.75 -14.17
N SER A 279 10.28 10.27 -14.01
CA SER A 279 11.30 9.70 -13.12
C SER A 279 11.90 10.66 -12.07
N PRO A 280 11.10 11.44 -11.31
CA PRO A 280 11.62 12.44 -10.39
C PRO A 280 12.51 11.86 -9.28
N ILE A 281 12.19 10.68 -8.75
CA ILE A 281 12.97 10.02 -7.68
C ILE A 281 14.29 9.49 -8.27
N SER A 282 14.24 8.78 -9.39
CA SER A 282 15.43 8.19 -10.01
C SER A 282 16.43 9.26 -10.47
N VAL A 283 15.94 10.39 -11.00
CA VAL A 283 16.79 11.53 -11.39
C VAL A 283 17.46 12.15 -10.17
N ALA A 284 16.72 12.39 -9.08
CA ALA A 284 17.28 12.93 -7.84
C ALA A 284 18.33 12.00 -7.23
N GLN A 285 18.06 10.68 -7.16
CA GLN A 285 19.01 9.69 -6.65
C GLN A 285 20.32 9.68 -7.42
N LYS A 286 20.25 9.67 -8.76
CA LYS A 286 21.43 9.68 -9.63
C LYS A 286 22.24 10.97 -9.53
N ALA A 287 21.58 12.07 -9.20
CA ALA A 287 22.21 13.37 -8.97
C ALA A 287 22.74 13.55 -7.55
N GLY A 288 22.54 12.57 -6.64
CA GLY A 288 22.94 12.67 -5.24
C GLY A 288 22.17 13.74 -4.47
N LEU A 289 20.90 13.97 -4.81
CA LEU A 289 20.05 14.98 -4.18
C LEU A 289 19.14 14.35 -3.13
N ASP A 290 18.96 15.06 -2.00
CA ASP A 290 18.05 14.66 -0.92
C ASP A 290 16.58 15.02 -1.21
N PHE A 291 16.31 15.67 -2.34
CA PHE A 291 14.97 16.08 -2.76
C PHE A 291 14.78 15.87 -4.26
N PHE A 292 13.53 15.65 -4.67
CA PHE A 292 13.14 15.59 -6.08
C PHE A 292 12.39 16.85 -6.49
N LYS A 293 12.52 17.20 -7.77
CA LYS A 293 11.67 18.24 -8.38
C LYS A 293 10.44 17.58 -9.00
N PRO A 294 9.22 18.10 -8.74
CA PRO A 294 8.03 17.66 -9.46
C PRO A 294 8.20 17.75 -10.97
N VAL A 295 7.64 16.77 -11.70
CA VAL A 295 7.67 16.74 -13.16
C VAL A 295 6.27 16.58 -13.72
N LYS A 296 6.01 17.07 -14.93
CA LYS A 296 4.79 16.73 -15.66
C LYS A 296 4.96 15.32 -16.26
N PRO A 297 4.13 14.33 -15.90
CA PRO A 297 4.30 12.97 -16.40
C PRO A 297 4.03 12.85 -17.90
N ASP A 298 4.92 12.18 -18.62
CA ASP A 298 4.73 11.81 -20.02
C ASP A 298 5.21 10.36 -20.26
N THR A 299 4.28 9.41 -20.13
CA THR A 299 4.61 7.99 -20.28
C THR A 299 3.39 7.16 -20.66
N ILE A 300 3.64 6.02 -21.31
CA ILE A 300 2.65 4.96 -21.53
C ILE A 300 2.32 4.19 -20.24
N ALA A 301 3.23 4.17 -19.26
CA ALA A 301 3.06 3.50 -17.97
C ALA A 301 2.18 4.34 -17.02
N LYS A 302 0.89 4.52 -17.37
CA LYS A 302 -0.03 5.47 -16.70
C LYS A 302 -0.14 5.25 -15.19
N SER A 303 -0.14 4.01 -14.70
CA SER A 303 -0.22 3.71 -13.26
C SER A 303 1.02 4.16 -12.47
N LEU A 304 2.14 4.46 -13.14
CA LEU A 304 3.38 4.95 -12.55
C LEU A 304 3.61 6.45 -12.80
N ALA A 305 2.69 7.11 -13.51
CA ALA A 305 2.81 8.50 -13.93
C ALA A 305 2.50 9.50 -12.79
N ILE A 306 3.27 9.43 -11.69
CA ILE A 306 3.16 10.34 -10.55
C ILE A 306 4.33 11.31 -10.57
N GLY A 307 4.05 12.55 -10.96
CA GLY A 307 5.03 13.63 -11.08
C GLY A 307 5.51 14.18 -9.74
N THR A 308 4.67 14.07 -8.71
CA THR A 308 4.94 14.55 -7.34
C THR A 308 4.75 13.38 -6.36
N PRO A 309 5.72 12.46 -6.25
CA PRO A 309 5.60 11.25 -5.44
C PRO A 309 5.51 11.54 -3.94
N ALA A 310 4.39 11.19 -3.32
CA ALA A 310 4.11 11.46 -1.90
C ALA A 310 5.09 10.79 -0.92
N ASP A 311 5.67 9.63 -1.26
CA ASP A 311 6.71 8.97 -0.46
C ASP A 311 8.10 9.06 -1.12
N GLY A 312 8.27 9.97 -2.09
CA GLY A 312 9.48 10.08 -2.89
C GLY A 312 10.72 10.40 -2.04
N PHE A 313 10.57 11.30 -1.05
CA PHE A 313 11.65 11.63 -0.11
C PHE A 313 12.16 10.41 0.66
N TYR A 314 11.25 9.52 1.07
CA TYR A 314 11.62 8.30 1.79
C TYR A 314 12.17 7.20 0.88
N ALA A 315 11.84 7.23 -0.41
CA ALA A 315 12.36 6.28 -1.38
C ALA A 315 13.75 6.66 -1.91
N LEU A 316 14.21 7.90 -1.67
CA LEU A 316 15.58 8.34 -1.94
C LEU A 316 16.59 7.85 -0.89
N LYS A 317 16.11 7.67 0.34
CA LYS A 317 16.91 7.18 1.48
C LYS A 317 17.05 5.67 1.46
#